data_AF-A0A527D340-F1
#
_entry.id   AF-A0A527D340-F1
#
_cell.length_a   1.000
_cell.length_b   1.000
_cell.length_c   1.000
_cell.angle_alpha   90.00
_cell.angle_beta   90.00
_cell.angle_gamma   90.00
#
_symmetry.space_group_name_H-M   'P 1'
#
loop_
_entity.id
_entity.type
_entity.pdbx_description
1 polymer ?
#
loop_
_entity_poly.entity_id
_entity_poly.type
_entity_poly.pdbx_seq_one_letter_code
_entity_poly.pdbx_strand_id
1 'polypeptide(L)'
;HTQLVVTDQSERTKGRDFGVYAYRTWRLTDVRTKHMLMREGLGWGGLPRWLISDDLASGRLVEIDLESFREVSSPLFAMHRNDRSPKPAAAWLIDQFKRQLGCFNEFEPGEVPDEEHETAHRSAP
;
A
#
# COMPACT_ATOMS: atom_id res chain seq x y z
N HIS A 1 -19.56 8.61 4.21
CA HIS A 1 -18.42 9.53 3.99
C HIS A 1 -17.63 9.11 2.76
N THR A 2 -16.96 10.04 2.08
CA THR A 2 -16.16 9.76 0.86
C THR A 2 -14.89 9.00 1.20
N GLN A 3 -14.62 7.88 0.51
CA GLN A 3 -13.34 7.19 0.61
C GLN A 3 -12.34 7.76 -0.40
N LEU A 4 -11.13 8.04 0.07
CA LEU A 4 -10.02 8.45 -0.78
C LEU A 4 -9.25 7.21 -1.25
N VAL A 5 -9.17 7.02 -2.55
CA VAL A 5 -8.58 5.83 -3.19
C VAL A 5 -7.37 6.26 -4.00
N VAL A 6 -6.21 5.65 -3.76
CA VAL A 6 -5.05 5.84 -4.62
C VAL A 6 -5.15 4.84 -5.76
N THR A 7 -5.08 5.30 -6.99
CA THR A 7 -5.24 4.47 -8.18
C THR A 7 -3.97 4.51 -9.02
N ASP A 8 -3.41 3.34 -9.30
CA ASP A 8 -2.36 3.19 -10.30
C ASP A 8 -2.93 3.50 -11.69
N GLN A 9 -2.27 4.42 -12.40
CA GLN A 9 -2.64 4.88 -13.74
C GLN A 9 -2.09 3.96 -14.85
N SER A 10 -1.35 2.91 -14.49
CA SER A 10 -0.86 1.93 -15.45
C SER A 10 -1.99 1.06 -16.02
N GLU A 11 -1.80 0.55 -17.22
CA GLU A 11 -2.75 -0.39 -17.82
C GLU A 11 -2.82 -1.73 -17.05
N ARG A 12 -1.86 -2.04 -16.15
CA ARG A 12 -1.83 -3.31 -15.40
C ARG A 12 -3.00 -3.46 -14.42
N THR A 13 -3.48 -2.36 -13.86
CA THR A 13 -4.51 -2.35 -12.81
C THR A 13 -5.83 -1.75 -13.30
N LYS A 14 -5.96 -1.53 -14.61
CA LYS A 14 -7.13 -0.89 -15.19
C LYS A 14 -8.40 -1.68 -14.92
N GLY A 15 -9.39 -1.00 -14.34
CA GLY A 15 -10.68 -1.60 -13.98
C GLY A 15 -10.65 -2.50 -12.74
N ARG A 16 -9.53 -2.53 -12.01
CA ARG A 16 -9.40 -3.25 -10.74
C ARG A 16 -9.40 -2.25 -9.59
N ASP A 17 -10.16 -2.56 -8.54
CA ASP A 17 -10.25 -1.74 -7.33
C ASP A 17 -9.68 -2.53 -6.14
N PHE A 18 -8.72 -1.94 -5.43
CA PHE A 18 -8.03 -2.53 -4.28
C PHE A 18 -8.40 -1.76 -3.02
N GLY A 19 -8.95 -2.46 -2.02
CA GLY A 19 -9.35 -1.86 -0.74
C GLY A 19 -10.39 -0.74 -0.90
N VAL A 20 -11.31 -0.86 -1.85
CA VAL A 20 -12.41 0.09 -2.07
C VAL A 20 -13.69 -0.47 -1.47
N TYR A 21 -14.24 0.23 -0.48
CA TYR A 21 -15.38 -0.22 0.32
C TYR A 21 -16.56 0.76 0.29
N ALA A 22 -16.32 2.04 -0.01
CA ALA A 22 -17.38 3.04 -0.08
C ALA A 22 -18.04 3.14 -1.46
N TYR A 23 -19.34 3.43 -1.49
CA TYR A 23 -20.04 3.82 -2.73
C TYR A 23 -19.60 5.19 -3.28
N ARG A 24 -19.10 6.09 -2.41
CA ARG A 24 -18.61 7.42 -2.81
C ARG A 24 -17.10 7.46 -2.67
N THR A 25 -16.41 7.60 -3.80
CA THR A 25 -14.95 7.58 -3.85
C THR A 25 -14.40 8.81 -4.56
N TRP A 26 -13.27 9.33 -4.08
CA TRP A 26 -12.40 10.24 -4.84
C TRP A 26 -11.09 9.53 -5.16
N ARG A 27 -10.70 9.54 -6.43
CA ARG A 27 -9.47 8.91 -6.90
C ARG A 27 -8.32 9.89 -6.94
N LEU A 28 -7.19 9.45 -6.40
CA LEU A 28 -5.97 10.22 -6.22
C LEU A 28 -4.81 9.45 -6.87
N THR A 29 -3.74 10.16 -7.22
CA THR A 29 -2.56 9.57 -7.86
C THR A 29 -1.49 9.14 -6.86
N ASP A 30 -1.55 9.62 -5.61
CA ASP A 30 -0.51 9.35 -4.61
C ASP A 30 -1.02 9.36 -3.17
N VAL A 31 -0.27 8.66 -2.33
CA VAL A 31 -0.56 8.45 -0.89
C VAL A 31 -0.41 9.74 -0.07
N ARG A 32 0.45 10.67 -0.48
CA ARG A 32 0.71 11.90 0.28
C ARG A 32 -0.43 12.89 0.16
N THR A 33 -0.99 13.04 -1.04
CA THR A 33 -2.22 13.80 -1.29
C THR A 33 -3.38 13.22 -0.47
N LYS A 34 -3.53 11.88 -0.45
CA LYS A 34 -4.53 11.20 0.39
C LYS A 34 -4.39 11.56 1.86
N HIS A 35 -3.17 11.50 2.40
CA HIS A 35 -2.87 11.86 3.78
C HIS A 35 -3.25 13.30 4.14
N MET A 36 -2.87 14.27 3.31
CA MET A 36 -3.24 15.67 3.53
C MET A 36 -4.76 15.88 3.55
N LEU A 37 -5.48 15.31 2.57
CA LEU A 37 -6.93 15.42 2.49
C LEU A 37 -7.65 14.76 3.68
N MET A 38 -7.13 13.62 4.17
CA MET A 38 -7.64 12.98 5.39
C MET A 38 -7.45 13.86 6.62
N ARG A 39 -6.28 14.50 6.77
CA ARG A 39 -6.01 15.42 7.89
C ARG A 39 -6.91 16.65 7.89
N GLU A 40 -7.32 17.12 6.71
CA GLU A 40 -8.28 18.22 6.56
C GLU A 40 -9.75 17.75 6.61
N GLY A 41 -10.02 16.47 6.92
CA GLY A 41 -11.36 15.93 7.11
C GLY A 41 -12.17 15.71 5.82
N LEU A 42 -11.52 15.70 4.66
CA LEU A 42 -12.19 15.59 3.35
C LEU A 42 -12.53 14.14 2.96
N GLY A 43 -12.09 13.15 3.73
CA GLY A 43 -12.41 11.75 3.51
C GLY A 43 -11.66 10.79 4.41
N TRP A 44 -11.79 9.49 4.12
CA TRP A 44 -11.18 8.41 4.89
C TRP A 44 -10.51 7.37 3.97
N GLY A 45 -9.67 6.50 4.53
CA GLY A 45 -9.11 5.35 3.83
C GLY A 45 -7.84 4.83 4.49
N GLY A 46 -7.33 3.68 4.02
CA GLY A 46 -6.07 3.11 4.54
C GLY A 46 -4.83 3.94 4.16
N LEU A 47 -3.91 4.08 5.11
CA LEU A 47 -2.58 4.65 4.93
C LEU A 47 -1.55 3.77 5.65
N PRO A 48 -0.29 3.72 5.19
CA PRO A 48 0.75 2.99 5.90
C PRO A 48 0.92 3.51 7.33
N ARG A 49 1.02 2.61 8.31
CA ARG A 49 1.12 2.95 9.73
C ARG A 49 2.22 3.98 10.01
N TRP A 50 3.39 3.79 9.41
CA TRP A 50 4.56 4.68 9.57
C TRP A 50 4.29 6.13 9.12
N LEU A 51 3.38 6.36 8.17
CA LEU A 51 3.06 7.69 7.68
C LEU A 51 2.14 8.46 8.63
N ILE A 52 1.32 7.74 9.39
CA ILE A 52 0.24 8.32 10.22
C ILE A 52 0.44 8.13 11.73
N SER A 53 1.54 7.48 12.17
CA SER A 53 1.81 7.22 13.59
C SER A 53 1.67 8.46 14.47
N ASP A 54 2.25 9.59 14.05
CA ASP A 54 2.17 10.85 14.79
C ASP A 54 0.77 11.46 14.78
N ASP A 55 0.03 11.31 13.69
CA ASP A 55 -1.35 11.81 13.60
C ASP A 55 -2.28 11.01 14.50
N LEU A 56 -2.09 9.70 14.59
CA LEU A 56 -2.82 8.84 15.53
C LEU A 56 -2.44 9.15 16.98
N ALA A 57 -1.15 9.29 17.28
CA ALA A 57 -0.69 9.63 18.63
C ALA A 57 -1.19 11.00 19.12
N SER A 58 -1.37 11.95 18.20
CA SER A 58 -1.89 13.30 18.50
C SER A 58 -3.41 13.45 18.33
N GLY A 59 -4.11 12.39 17.92
CA GLY A 59 -5.56 12.42 17.70
C GLY A 59 -6.02 13.25 16.50
N ARG A 60 -5.10 13.62 15.59
CA ARG A 60 -5.45 14.27 14.30
C ARG A 60 -6.14 13.31 13.35
N LEU A 61 -5.81 12.02 13.46
CA LEU A 61 -6.49 10.93 12.80
C LEU A 61 -6.94 9.92 13.85
N VAL A 62 -7.96 9.13 13.51
CA VAL A 62 -8.46 8.02 14.33
C VAL A 62 -8.59 6.78 13.45
N GLU A 63 -8.34 5.61 14.03
CA GLU A 63 -8.54 4.33 13.35
C GLU A 63 -10.04 4.05 13.22
N ILE A 64 -10.46 3.62 12.03
CA ILE A 64 -11.84 3.21 11.75
C ILE A 64 -11.87 1.69 11.75
N ASP A 65 -12.66 1.11 12.65
CA ASP A 65 -12.91 -0.32 12.67
C ASP A 65 -13.88 -0.71 11.54
N LEU A 66 -13.38 -1.47 10.56
CA LEU A 66 -14.15 -1.98 9.44
C LEU A 66 -13.92 -3.49 9.39
N GLU A 67 -14.99 -4.28 9.51
CA GLU A 67 -14.92 -5.74 9.57
C GLU A 67 -14.18 -6.38 8.38
N SER A 68 -14.25 -5.74 7.20
CA SER A 68 -13.60 -6.17 5.96
C SER A 68 -12.20 -5.57 5.73
N PHE A 69 -11.74 -4.67 6.60
CA PHE A 69 -10.41 -4.06 6.51
C PHE A 69 -9.51 -4.68 7.57
N ARG A 70 -8.45 -5.34 7.11
CA ARG A 70 -7.38 -5.82 7.99
C ARG A 70 -6.14 -4.98 7.77
N GLU A 71 -5.46 -4.63 8.85
CA GLU A 71 -4.08 -4.14 8.74
C GLU A 71 -3.24 -5.24 8.09
N VAL A 72 -2.57 -4.88 6.99
CA VAL A 72 -1.70 -5.79 6.25
C VAL A 72 -0.27 -5.33 6.42
N SER A 73 0.60 -6.27 6.82
CA SER A 73 2.05 -6.08 6.73
C SER A 73 2.49 -6.53 5.35
N SER A 74 2.81 -5.59 4.47
CA SER A 74 3.37 -5.90 3.15
C SER A 74 4.89 -6.04 3.26
N PRO A 75 5.49 -7.15 2.82
CA PRO A 75 6.93 -7.32 2.88
C PRO A 75 7.64 -6.40 1.89
N LEU A 76 8.91 -6.11 2.19
CA LEU A 76 9.79 -5.39 1.27
C LEU A 76 10.52 -6.38 0.36
N PHE A 77 10.58 -6.02 -0.92
CA PHE A 77 11.20 -6.83 -1.97
C PHE A 77 12.42 -6.14 -2.57
N ALA A 78 13.50 -6.89 -2.78
CA ALA A 78 14.56 -6.49 -3.71
C ALA A 78 14.43 -7.25 -5.02
N MET A 79 14.20 -6.51 -6.10
CA MET A 79 14.09 -7.06 -7.45
C MET A 79 15.33 -6.74 -8.28
N HIS A 80 15.86 -7.74 -8.98
CA HIS A 80 16.92 -7.58 -9.98
C HIS A 80 16.62 -8.46 -11.20
N ARG A 81 17.27 -8.19 -12.34
CA ARG A 81 17.11 -9.04 -13.52
C ARG A 81 17.69 -10.43 -13.26
N ASN A 82 17.00 -11.47 -13.73
CA ASN A 82 17.48 -12.86 -13.57
C ASN A 82 18.80 -13.11 -14.30
N ASP A 83 19.05 -12.43 -15.41
CA ASP A 83 20.31 -12.54 -16.17
C ASP A 83 21.44 -11.66 -15.61
N ARG A 84 21.19 -10.92 -14.52
CA ARG A 84 22.18 -10.03 -13.90
C ARG A 84 22.11 -10.12 -12.38
N SER A 85 23.00 -10.94 -11.81
CA SER A 85 23.16 -11.01 -10.36
C SER A 85 23.58 -9.65 -9.78
N PRO A 86 23.10 -9.29 -8.57
CA PRO A 86 23.54 -8.08 -7.88
C PRO A 86 25.06 -8.05 -7.72
N LYS A 87 25.69 -6.95 -8.17
CA LYS A 87 27.12 -6.70 -7.98
C LYS A 87 27.44 -6.40 -6.51
N PRO A 88 28.72 -6.42 -6.07
CA PRO A 88 29.08 -6.33 -4.65
C PRO A 88 28.40 -5.19 -3.87
N ALA A 89 28.31 -3.98 -4.44
CA ALA A 89 27.62 -2.86 -3.79
C ALA A 89 26.12 -3.09 -3.61
N ALA A 90 25.44 -3.63 -4.63
CA ALA A 90 24.01 -3.94 -4.57
C ALA A 90 23.73 -5.11 -3.62
N ALA A 91 24.56 -6.15 -3.66
CA ALA A 91 24.47 -7.29 -2.75
C ALA A 91 24.66 -6.85 -1.29
N TRP A 92 25.64 -5.98 -1.02
CA TRP A 92 25.84 -5.39 0.29
C TRP A 92 24.61 -4.60 0.75
N LEU A 93 24.03 -3.76 -0.11
CA LEU A 93 22.85 -2.97 0.24
C LEU A 93 21.64 -3.85 0.57
N ILE A 94 21.40 -4.90 -0.23
CA ILE A 94 20.34 -5.88 0.03
C ILE A 94 20.55 -6.56 1.38
N ASP A 95 21.78 -6.97 1.69
CA ASP A 95 22.12 -7.59 2.98
C ASP A 95 21.91 -6.62 4.15
N GLN A 96 22.25 -5.34 4.00
CA GLN A 96 21.98 -4.34 5.03
C GLN A 96 20.48 -4.18 5.29
N PHE A 97 19.65 -4.09 4.24
CA PHE A 97 18.20 -4.01 4.41
C PHE A 97 17.61 -5.24 5.08
N LYS A 98 18.08 -6.45 4.71
CA LYS A 98 17.67 -7.70 5.37
C LYS A 98 17.95 -7.67 6.87
N ARG A 99 19.15 -7.24 7.28
CA ARG A 99 19.54 -7.17 8.70
C ARG A 99 18.73 -6.15 9.49
N GLN A 100 18.39 -5.01 8.88
CA GLN A 100 17.76 -3.90 9.58
C GLN A 100 16.23 -4.02 9.66
N LEU A 101 15.59 -4.60 8.65
CA LEU A 101 14.13 -4.56 8.52
C LEU A 101 13.43 -5.82 9.02
N GLY A 102 14.15 -6.95 9.19
CA GLY A 102 13.59 -8.19 9.74
C GLY A 102 12.56 -8.92 8.88
N CYS A 103 11.83 -8.22 8.00
CA CYS A 103 10.86 -8.75 7.03
C CYS A 103 11.28 -8.36 5.60
N PHE A 104 12.09 -9.22 4.96
CA PHE A 104 12.66 -8.94 3.65
C PHE A 104 12.73 -10.21 2.80
N ASN A 105 12.06 -10.20 1.64
CA ASN A 105 11.88 -11.37 0.76
C ASN A 105 11.33 -12.60 1.50
N GLU A 106 10.06 -12.56 1.89
CA GLU A 106 9.35 -13.73 2.45
C GLU A 106 8.85 -14.73 1.38
N PHE A 107 9.05 -14.41 0.09
CA PHE A 107 8.57 -15.19 -1.04
C PHE A 107 9.73 -15.68 -1.92
N GLU A 108 9.64 -16.92 -2.38
CA GLU A 108 10.60 -17.49 -3.32
C GLU A 108 10.50 -16.82 -4.71
N PRO A 109 11.59 -16.71 -5.48
CA PRO A 109 11.55 -16.15 -6.82
C PRO A 109 10.55 -16.90 -7.72
N GLY A 110 9.49 -16.20 -8.17
CA GLY A 110 8.43 -16.77 -9.01
C GLY A 110 7.13 -17.09 -8.27
N GLU A 111 7.14 -17.02 -6.94
CA GLU A 111 5.95 -17.07 -6.11
C GLU A 111 5.34 -15.65 -6.08
N VAL A 112 4.17 -15.50 -6.68
CA VAL A 112 3.39 -14.26 -6.58
C VAL A 112 2.60 -14.38 -5.28
N PRO A 113 2.77 -13.48 -4.30
CA PRO A 113 1.92 -13.46 -3.13
C PRO A 113 0.47 -13.41 -3.59
N ASP A 114 -0.42 -14.19 -2.97
CA ASP A 114 -1.86 -14.07 -3.22
C ASP A 114 -2.22 -12.58 -3.18
N GLU A 115 -2.73 -12.08 -4.31
CA GLU A 115 -2.92 -10.64 -4.51
C GLU A 115 -3.76 -10.04 -3.38
N GLU A 116 -3.41 -8.83 -2.96
CA GLU A 116 -4.24 -8.02 -2.06
C GLU A 116 -5.69 -8.12 -2.50
N HIS A 117 -6.56 -8.54 -1.57
CA HIS A 117 -7.96 -8.87 -1.82
C HIS A 117 -8.60 -7.85 -2.77
N GLU A 118 -8.80 -8.27 -4.02
CA GLU A 118 -9.54 -7.48 -5.00
C GLU A 118 -10.94 -7.29 -4.42
N THR A 119 -11.24 -6.08 -3.99
CA THR A 119 -12.57 -5.74 -3.51
C THR A 119 -13.49 -5.80 -4.71
N ALA A 120 -14.44 -6.74 -4.70
CA ALA A 120 -15.38 -6.97 -5.79
C ALA A 120 -16.40 -5.82 -5.90
N HIS A 121 -15.94 -4.64 -6.30
CA HIS A 121 -16.77 -3.54 -6.74
C HIS A 121 -16.27 -3.12 -8.11
N ARG A 122 -16.96 -3.59 -9.15
CA ARG A 122 -16.73 -3.10 -10.51
C ARG A 122 -17.19 -1.64 -10.54
N SER A 123 -16.24 -0.72 -10.72
CA SER A 123 -16.57 0.68 -10.98
C SER A 123 -17.52 0.78 -12.17
N ALA A 124 -18.72 1.34 -11.95
CA ALA A 124 -19.62 1.70 -13.02
C ALA A 124 -19.03 2.88 -13.83
N PRO A 125 -19.27 2.94 -15.15
CA PRO A 125 -18.69 3.94 -16.05
C PRO A 125 -19.13 5.37 -15.73
#